data_AF-A0AAV7G4W4-F1
#
_entry.id   AF-A0AAV7G4W4-F1
#
_cell.length_a   1.000
_cell.length_b   1.000
_cell.length_c   1.000
_cell.angle_alpha   90.00
_cell.angle_beta   90.00
_cell.angle_gamma   90.00
#
_symmetry.space_group_name_H-M   'P 1'
#
loop_
_entity.id
_entity.type
_entity.pdbx_description
1 polymer ?
#
loop_
_entity_poly.entity_id
_entity_poly.type
_entity_poly.pdbx_seq_one_letter_code
_entity_poly.pdbx_strand_id
1 'polypeptide(L)'
;MSGYTVLVFFCCKLRLGERMLKSAPAPHSSVKFTTELSFQVKLHAFLLWASIGFLMPVGILIIRISNRVQCGRRLKFLFYSHVILQMSAVLLATGAAVLSVRNFDNSFSNTHQRMGLGIYGFILVQPLIGFLRPHRGVKLRSIWYTTHWLLGTAISIIGIINIYFGLNAYEKKTSKSLRIWTLLFTAQLVIIASIYLLQDRWDYIKKQGVIMGDEQISPSDIQLINSPRSHTNNKDLPSMP
;
A
#
# COMPACT_ATOMS: atom_id res chain seq x y z
N MET A 1 -2.63 27.83 9.70
CA MET A 1 -1.68 28.43 8.72
C MET A 1 -0.49 27.47 8.55
N SER A 2 -0.25 26.91 7.37
CA SER A 2 1.07 26.43 6.89
C SER A 2 0.91 25.81 5.50
N GLY A 3 1.47 26.44 4.48
CA GLY A 3 1.39 26.02 3.09
C GLY A 3 2.16 26.99 2.21
N TYR A 4 1.73 28.26 2.25
CA TYR A 4 2.49 29.41 1.73
C TYR A 4 3.94 29.42 2.24
N THR A 5 4.19 29.08 3.51
CA THR A 5 5.54 29.02 4.10
C THR A 5 6.50 28.14 3.31
N VAL A 6 6.06 27.00 2.78
CA VAL A 6 6.91 26.06 2.02
C VAL A 6 7.20 26.62 0.62
N LEU A 7 6.18 27.17 -0.05
CA LEU A 7 6.31 27.74 -1.39
C LEU A 7 7.20 29.00 -1.39
N VAL A 8 7.05 29.85 -0.37
CA VAL A 8 7.91 31.03 -0.14
C VAL A 8 9.35 30.60 0.16
N PHE A 9 9.58 29.54 0.93
CA PHE A 9 10.93 29.01 1.17
C PHE A 9 11.60 28.52 -0.13
N PHE A 10 10.83 27.86 -1.01
CA PHE A 10 11.33 27.35 -2.29
C PHE A 10 11.74 28.49 -3.23
N CYS A 11 10.89 29.52 -3.36
CA CYS A 11 11.19 30.73 -4.12
C CYS A 11 12.38 31.51 -3.53
N CYS A 12 12.46 31.63 -2.20
CA CYS A 12 13.57 32.32 -1.53
C CYS A 12 14.92 31.61 -1.75
N LYS A 13 14.97 30.26 -1.70
CA LYS A 13 16.22 29.51 -1.94
C LYS A 13 16.72 29.66 -3.38
N LEU A 14 15.82 29.67 -4.37
CA LEU A 14 16.15 29.99 -5.77
C LEU A 14 16.79 31.38 -5.89
N ARG A 15 16.15 32.41 -5.30
CA ARG A 15 16.59 33.82 -5.33
C ARG A 15 17.78 34.16 -4.41
N LEU A 16 18.31 33.15 -3.69
CA LEU A 16 19.62 33.20 -3.02
C LEU A 16 20.70 32.53 -3.89
N GLY A 17 20.37 31.44 -4.60
CA GLY A 17 21.30 30.76 -5.51
C GLY A 17 21.89 31.68 -6.56
N GLU A 18 21.05 32.52 -7.19
CA GLU A 18 21.48 33.53 -8.17
C GLU A 18 22.46 34.58 -7.60
N ARG A 19 22.36 34.90 -6.30
CA ARG A 19 23.20 35.92 -5.65
C ARG A 19 24.51 35.40 -5.09
N MET A 20 24.65 34.08 -4.91
CA MET A 20 25.90 33.44 -4.49
C MET A 20 26.90 33.27 -5.65
N LEU A 21 26.46 33.44 -6.90
CA LEU A 21 27.22 33.15 -8.13
C LEU A 21 28.23 34.26 -8.54
N LYS A 22 28.75 35.02 -7.57
CA LYS A 22 29.65 36.18 -7.78
C LYS A 22 30.90 36.23 -6.88
N SER A 23 31.30 35.10 -6.28
CA SER A 23 32.59 34.97 -5.56
C SER A 23 33.53 33.97 -6.23
N ALA A 24 34.84 34.17 -6.01
CA ALA A 24 35.94 33.55 -6.75
C ALA A 24 36.07 32.01 -6.56
N PRO A 25 36.70 31.29 -7.52
CA PRO A 25 36.83 29.84 -7.46
C PRO A 25 37.78 29.37 -6.32
N ALA A 26 37.28 28.46 -5.49
CA ALA A 26 38.08 27.71 -4.53
C ALA A 26 38.82 26.53 -5.22
N PRO A 27 40.00 26.11 -4.75
CA PRO A 27 40.83 25.12 -5.43
C PRO A 27 40.22 23.71 -5.44
N HIS A 28 40.65 22.91 -6.41
CA HIS A 28 40.18 21.54 -6.66
C HIS A 28 40.28 20.63 -5.43
N SER A 29 39.16 20.47 -4.74
CA SER A 29 38.94 19.36 -3.82
C SER A 29 38.03 18.33 -4.51
N SER A 30 38.53 17.11 -4.70
CA SER A 30 37.69 15.97 -5.05
C SER A 30 36.90 15.55 -3.80
N VAL A 31 35.85 16.32 -3.46
CA VAL A 31 35.08 16.18 -2.22
C VAL A 31 34.45 14.79 -2.15
N LYS A 32 35.14 13.88 -1.46
CA LYS A 32 34.63 12.55 -1.14
C LYS A 32 33.31 12.70 -0.40
N PHE A 33 32.34 11.85 -0.77
CA PHE A 33 31.01 11.73 -0.18
C PHE A 33 31.11 11.69 1.35
N THR A 34 30.82 12.82 2.01
CA THR A 34 31.16 13.04 3.42
C THR A 34 30.39 12.09 4.33
N THR A 35 30.94 11.79 5.51
CA THR A 35 30.30 10.87 6.47
C THR A 35 28.87 11.29 6.81
N GLU A 36 28.65 12.60 6.99
CA GLU A 36 27.33 13.19 7.24
C GLU A 36 26.40 13.05 6.03
N LEU A 37 26.82 13.44 4.82
CA LEU A 37 26.00 13.28 3.62
C LEU A 37 25.66 11.80 3.37
N SER A 38 26.60 10.89 3.64
CA SER A 38 26.42 9.43 3.57
C SER A 38 25.40 8.91 4.57
N PHE A 39 25.38 9.44 5.80
CA PHE A 39 24.34 9.14 6.79
C PHE A 39 22.97 9.69 6.35
N GLN A 40 22.89 10.96 5.96
CA GLN A 40 21.65 11.59 5.55
C GLN A 40 21.01 10.93 4.32
N VAL A 41 21.80 10.52 3.32
CA VAL A 41 21.29 9.81 2.13
C VAL A 41 20.74 8.43 2.48
N LYS A 42 21.39 7.69 3.41
CA LYS A 42 20.85 6.43 3.94
C LYS A 42 19.55 6.66 4.72
N LEU A 43 19.50 7.71 5.54
CA LEU A 43 18.31 8.08 6.31
C LEU A 43 17.14 8.45 5.38
N HIS A 44 17.38 9.22 4.32
CA HIS A 44 16.37 9.51 3.29
C HIS A 44 15.82 8.22 2.65
N ALA A 45 16.71 7.31 2.25
CA ALA A 45 16.31 6.03 1.66
C ALA A 45 15.48 5.17 2.63
N PHE A 46 15.88 5.09 3.90
CA PHE A 46 15.15 4.34 4.94
C PHE A 46 13.77 4.95 5.23
N LEU A 47 13.68 6.29 5.32
CA LEU A 47 12.41 7.00 5.52
C LEU A 47 11.43 6.76 4.35
N LEU A 48 11.89 6.75 3.10
CA LEU A 48 11.03 6.46 1.94
C LEU A 48 10.68 4.96 1.79
N TRP A 49 11.59 4.05 2.15
CA TRP A 49 11.28 2.61 2.27
C TRP A 49 10.14 2.40 3.28
N ALA A 50 10.30 2.93 4.50
CA ALA A 50 9.29 2.82 5.56
C ALA A 50 7.96 3.48 5.15
N SER A 51 8.02 4.67 4.54
CA SER A 51 6.83 5.41 4.07
C SER A 51 6.12 4.73 2.89
N ILE A 52 6.69 4.85 1.69
CA ILE A 52 6.00 4.54 0.43
C ILE A 52 6.19 3.07 0.05
N GLY A 53 7.34 2.51 0.42
CA GLY A 53 7.66 1.10 0.20
C GLY A 53 6.94 0.11 1.14
N PHE A 54 6.42 0.58 2.29
CA PHE A 54 5.82 -0.28 3.32
C PHE A 54 4.49 0.26 3.88
N LEU A 55 4.50 1.39 4.60
CA LEU A 55 3.29 1.87 5.29
C LEU A 55 2.13 2.20 4.34
N MET A 56 2.40 2.79 3.17
CA MET A 56 1.34 3.08 2.19
C MET A 56 0.69 1.79 1.63
N PRO A 57 1.43 0.80 1.10
CA PRO A 57 0.89 -0.51 0.73
C PRO A 57 0.14 -1.23 1.86
N VAL A 58 0.70 -1.27 3.08
CA VAL A 58 0.07 -1.94 4.23
C VAL A 58 -1.23 -1.24 4.63
N GLY A 59 -1.27 0.09 4.60
CA GLY A 59 -2.50 0.86 4.78
C GLY A 59 -3.56 0.58 3.71
N ILE A 60 -3.17 0.38 2.45
CA ILE A 60 -4.06 -0.01 1.34
C ILE A 60 -4.61 -1.44 1.57
N LEU A 61 -3.76 -2.40 1.95
CA LEU A 61 -4.18 -3.76 2.28
C LEU A 61 -5.15 -3.81 3.47
N ILE A 62 -4.96 -3.00 4.50
CA ILE A 62 -5.82 -2.96 5.68
C ILE A 62 -7.21 -2.40 5.35
N ILE A 63 -7.31 -1.32 4.55
CA ILE A 63 -8.63 -0.82 4.16
C ILE A 63 -9.35 -1.76 3.18
N ARG A 64 -8.62 -2.50 2.32
CA ARG A 64 -9.20 -3.49 1.40
C ARG A 64 -9.95 -4.62 2.13
N ILE A 65 -9.50 -5.02 3.33
CA ILE A 65 -10.21 -5.99 4.19
C ILE A 65 -11.64 -5.54 4.52
N SER A 66 -11.90 -4.22 4.57
CA SER A 66 -13.24 -3.71 4.91
C SER A 66 -14.35 -4.16 3.96
N ASN A 67 -14.01 -4.51 2.71
CA ASN A 67 -14.96 -5.06 1.73
C ASN A 67 -15.52 -6.43 2.14
N ARG A 68 -14.86 -7.16 3.05
CA ARG A 68 -15.28 -8.47 3.57
C ARG A 68 -15.96 -8.38 4.96
N VAL A 69 -16.10 -7.17 5.54
CA VAL A 69 -16.44 -7.01 6.97
C VAL A 69 -17.72 -6.20 7.17
N GLN A 70 -18.80 -6.90 7.52
CA GLN A 70 -20.11 -6.28 7.82
C GLN A 70 -20.15 -5.62 9.22
N CYS A 71 -19.32 -6.06 10.18
CA CYS A 71 -19.33 -5.54 11.55
C CYS A 71 -18.87 -4.07 11.63
N GLY A 72 -19.79 -3.16 11.97
CA GLY A 72 -19.52 -1.72 12.03
C GLY A 72 -18.37 -1.30 12.97
N ARG A 73 -18.14 -2.02 14.08
CA ARG A 73 -17.01 -1.76 14.99
C ARG A 73 -15.67 -2.09 14.32
N ARG A 74 -15.56 -3.25 13.66
CA ARG A 74 -14.36 -3.65 12.90
C ARG A 74 -14.15 -2.73 11.68
N LEU A 75 -15.21 -2.30 11.00
CA LEU A 75 -15.14 -1.33 9.90
C LEU A 75 -14.56 0.02 10.35
N LYS A 76 -14.98 0.54 11.52
CA LYS A 76 -14.38 1.76 12.11
C LYS A 76 -12.90 1.56 12.42
N PHE A 77 -12.52 0.42 13.03
CA PHE A 77 -11.13 0.09 13.33
C PHE A 77 -10.26 0.08 12.06
N LEU A 78 -10.62 -0.70 11.02
CA LEU A 78 -9.87 -0.76 9.76
C LEU A 78 -9.71 0.61 9.09
N PHE A 79 -10.73 1.47 9.17
CA PHE A 79 -10.67 2.84 8.68
C PHE A 79 -9.67 3.71 9.46
N TYR A 80 -9.68 3.67 10.80
CA TYR A 80 -8.71 4.41 11.61
C TYR A 80 -7.29 3.86 11.45
N SER A 81 -7.09 2.54 11.41
CA SER A 81 -5.78 1.93 11.13
C SER A 81 -5.22 2.39 9.78
N HIS A 82 -6.05 2.43 8.73
CA HIS A 82 -5.66 2.99 7.44
C HIS A 82 -5.24 4.47 7.55
N VAL A 83 -6.07 5.33 8.15
CA VAL A 83 -5.76 6.77 8.30
C VAL A 83 -4.47 6.98 9.08
N ILE A 84 -4.25 6.27 10.20
CA ILE A 84 -3.03 6.37 11.01
C ILE A 84 -1.80 5.96 10.18
N LEU A 85 -1.84 4.83 9.47
CA LEU A 85 -0.72 4.36 8.66
C LEU A 85 -0.39 5.32 7.49
N GLN A 86 -1.41 5.85 6.81
CA GLN A 86 -1.20 6.81 5.71
C GLN A 86 -0.66 8.14 6.24
N MET A 87 -1.16 8.67 7.37
CA MET A 87 -0.63 9.91 7.96
C MET A 87 0.82 9.74 8.46
N SER A 88 1.14 8.60 9.09
CA SER A 88 2.53 8.26 9.44
C SER A 88 3.43 8.18 8.19
N ALA A 89 2.94 7.59 7.09
CA ALA A 89 3.68 7.56 5.83
C ALA A 89 3.91 8.97 5.25
N VAL A 90 2.90 9.84 5.25
CA VAL A 90 3.01 11.24 4.81
C VAL A 90 4.03 12.02 5.66
N LEU A 91 4.06 11.79 6.97
CA LEU A 91 5.05 12.41 7.87
C LEU A 91 6.48 11.95 7.56
N LEU A 92 6.71 10.64 7.39
CA LEU A 92 8.04 10.12 7.02
C LEU A 92 8.49 10.59 5.63
N ALA A 93 7.58 10.64 4.65
CA ALA A 93 7.87 11.19 3.32
C ALA A 93 8.21 12.68 3.38
N THR A 94 7.50 13.45 4.21
CA THR A 94 7.79 14.87 4.46
C THR A 94 9.16 15.05 5.11
N GLY A 95 9.52 14.23 6.10
CA GLY A 95 10.85 14.22 6.70
C GLY A 95 11.95 13.94 5.66
N ALA A 96 11.77 12.93 4.81
CA ALA A 96 12.70 12.59 3.73
C ALA A 96 12.83 13.71 2.68
N ALA A 97 11.72 14.36 2.31
CA ALA A 97 11.71 15.48 1.38
C ALA A 97 12.43 16.71 1.95
N VAL A 98 12.18 17.06 3.22
CA VAL A 98 12.89 18.15 3.92
C VAL A 98 14.38 17.86 4.03
N LEU A 99 14.77 16.61 4.33
CA LEU A 99 16.16 16.18 4.39
C LEU A 99 16.88 16.37 3.04
N SER A 100 16.21 16.04 1.93
CA SER A 100 16.71 16.24 0.56
C SER A 100 16.81 17.71 0.16
N VAL A 101 15.77 18.51 0.39
CA VAL A 101 15.71 19.93 0.03
C VAL A 101 16.71 20.77 0.83
N ARG A 102 17.05 20.35 2.05
CA ARG A 102 18.08 21.01 2.87
C ARG A 102 19.50 20.66 2.42
N ASN A 103 19.84 19.38 2.32
CA ASN A 103 21.24 18.94 2.31
C ASN A 103 21.76 18.33 1.00
N PHE A 104 20.89 17.91 0.08
CA PHE A 104 21.33 17.25 -1.15
C PHE A 104 21.48 18.27 -2.29
N ASP A 105 22.11 17.83 -3.39
CA ASP A 105 21.95 18.52 -4.66
C ASP A 105 20.47 18.48 -5.10
N ASN A 106 19.96 19.64 -5.51
CA ASN A 106 18.60 19.85 -5.99
C ASN A 106 18.61 20.40 -7.44
N SER A 107 19.60 19.99 -8.26
CA SER A 107 19.67 20.27 -9.70
C SER A 107 18.54 19.67 -10.53
N PHE A 108 17.79 18.69 -9.98
CA PHE A 108 16.77 17.90 -10.69
C PHE A 108 17.26 17.24 -12.00
N SER A 109 18.57 17.03 -12.11
CA SER A 109 19.24 16.46 -13.28
C SER A 109 18.95 14.98 -13.51
N ASN A 110 18.46 14.25 -12.50
CA ASN A 110 18.13 12.83 -12.62
C ASN A 110 16.63 12.51 -12.46
N THR A 111 16.23 11.38 -13.04
CA THR A 111 14.85 10.87 -13.03
C THR A 111 14.29 10.71 -11.62
N HIS A 112 15.09 10.26 -10.65
CA HIS A 112 14.66 10.02 -9.28
C HIS A 112 14.26 11.31 -8.54
N GLN A 113 15.03 12.40 -8.72
CA GLN A 113 14.68 13.73 -8.20
C GLN A 113 13.38 14.25 -8.82
N ARG A 114 13.27 14.18 -10.17
CA ARG A 114 12.12 14.70 -10.92
C ARG A 114 10.82 13.96 -10.59
N MET A 115 10.87 12.63 -10.59
CA MET A 115 9.73 11.80 -10.18
C MET A 115 9.42 11.96 -8.69
N GLY A 116 10.44 11.96 -7.83
CA GLY A 116 10.30 12.12 -6.38
C GLY A 116 9.54 13.40 -5.98
N LEU A 117 9.83 14.53 -6.63
CA LEU A 117 9.12 15.79 -6.40
C LEU A 117 7.63 15.70 -6.79
N GLY A 118 7.32 15.13 -7.96
CA GLY A 118 5.94 14.94 -8.42
C GLY A 118 5.15 13.98 -7.52
N ILE A 119 5.75 12.84 -7.15
CA ILE A 119 5.17 11.85 -6.23
C ILE A 119 4.90 12.49 -4.86
N TYR A 120 5.83 13.30 -4.34
CA TYR A 120 5.64 14.01 -3.07
C TYR A 120 4.47 15.00 -3.13
N GLY A 121 4.30 15.72 -4.24
CA GLY A 121 3.11 16.55 -4.47
C GLY A 121 1.79 15.76 -4.37
N PHE A 122 1.72 14.60 -5.04
CA PHE A 122 0.55 13.72 -4.96
C PHE A 122 0.35 13.10 -3.56
N ILE A 123 1.41 12.80 -2.82
CA ILE A 123 1.36 12.33 -1.43
C ILE A 123 0.71 13.38 -0.50
N LEU A 124 0.88 14.68 -0.77
CA LEU A 124 0.22 15.75 -0.02
C LEU A 124 -1.24 15.97 -0.45
N VAL A 125 -1.56 15.79 -1.73
CA VAL A 125 -2.94 15.93 -2.26
C VAL A 125 -3.85 14.76 -1.85
N GLN A 126 -3.33 13.54 -1.80
CA GLN A 126 -4.08 12.32 -1.49
C GLN A 126 -4.83 12.34 -0.14
N PRO A 127 -4.25 12.78 1.01
CA PRO A 127 -5.00 12.92 2.26
C PRO A 127 -6.03 14.05 2.20
N LEU A 128 -5.81 15.13 1.44
CA LEU A 128 -6.82 16.18 1.26
C LEU A 128 -8.07 15.63 0.55
N ILE A 129 -7.87 14.84 -0.51
CA ILE A 129 -8.95 14.06 -1.15
C ILE A 129 -9.59 13.12 -0.13
N GLY A 130 -8.79 12.45 0.71
CA GLY A 130 -9.26 11.57 1.79
C GLY A 130 -10.18 12.26 2.82
N PHE A 131 -9.91 13.54 3.16
CA PHE A 131 -10.75 14.34 4.04
C PHE A 131 -12.03 14.84 3.37
N LEU A 132 -12.00 15.16 2.07
CA LEU A 132 -13.17 15.59 1.27
C LEU A 132 -14.14 14.44 0.91
N ARG A 133 -14.22 13.43 1.77
CA ARG A 133 -15.00 12.20 1.59
C ARG A 133 -16.51 12.45 1.71
N PRO A 134 -17.31 12.30 0.63
CA PRO A 134 -18.74 12.55 0.67
C PRO A 134 -19.49 11.61 1.62
N HIS A 135 -20.70 11.97 2.02
CA HIS A 135 -21.63 11.08 2.73
C HIS A 135 -21.97 9.81 1.91
N ARG A 136 -22.50 8.76 2.56
CA ARG A 136 -23.01 7.58 1.84
C ARG A 136 -24.32 7.95 1.11
N GLY A 137 -24.62 7.24 0.02
CA GLY A 137 -25.85 7.41 -0.77
C GLY A 137 -25.76 8.35 -1.98
N VAL A 138 -24.84 9.32 -2.01
CA VAL A 138 -24.71 10.27 -3.14
C VAL A 138 -23.80 9.74 -4.26
N LYS A 139 -24.12 10.03 -5.53
CA LYS A 139 -23.31 9.61 -6.70
C LYS A 139 -21.82 10.00 -6.58
N LEU A 140 -21.55 11.20 -6.05
CA LEU A 140 -20.19 11.72 -5.79
C LEU A 140 -19.34 10.80 -4.90
N ARG A 141 -19.96 9.99 -4.02
CA ARG A 141 -19.26 9.02 -3.16
C ARG A 141 -18.53 7.94 -3.97
N SER A 142 -19.09 7.54 -5.11
CA SER A 142 -18.48 6.56 -6.01
C SER A 142 -17.30 7.17 -6.77
N ILE A 143 -17.49 8.36 -7.36
CA ILE A 143 -16.44 9.12 -8.06
C ILE A 143 -15.25 9.39 -7.12
N TRP A 144 -15.53 9.86 -5.91
CA TRP A 144 -14.53 10.04 -4.84
C TRP A 144 -13.77 8.75 -4.54
N TYR A 145 -14.48 7.63 -4.34
CA TYR A 145 -13.86 6.35 -4.01
C TYR A 145 -12.93 5.86 -5.13
N THR A 146 -13.42 5.86 -6.37
CA THR A 146 -12.64 5.43 -7.55
C THR A 146 -11.40 6.31 -7.73
N THR A 147 -11.54 7.63 -7.66
CA THR A 147 -10.42 8.58 -7.82
C THR A 147 -9.39 8.42 -6.70
N HIS A 148 -9.83 8.38 -5.44
CA HIS A 148 -8.95 8.23 -4.28
C HIS A 148 -8.24 6.87 -4.28
N TRP A 149 -8.92 5.79 -4.68
CA TRP A 149 -8.32 4.46 -4.77
C TRP A 149 -7.33 4.33 -5.94
N LEU A 150 -7.66 4.81 -7.15
CA LEU A 150 -6.71 4.83 -8.28
C LEU A 150 -5.47 5.65 -7.93
N LEU A 151 -5.65 6.89 -7.46
CA LEU A 151 -4.55 7.79 -7.17
C LEU A 151 -3.64 7.25 -6.06
N GLY A 152 -4.21 6.70 -4.99
CA GLY A 152 -3.43 6.08 -3.92
C GLY A 152 -2.62 4.87 -4.39
N THR A 153 -3.23 4.02 -5.21
CA THR A 153 -2.56 2.85 -5.80
C THR A 153 -1.43 3.27 -6.75
N ALA A 154 -1.67 4.28 -7.59
CA ALA A 154 -0.66 4.84 -8.48
C ALA A 154 0.52 5.49 -7.72
N ILE A 155 0.25 6.26 -6.65
CA ILE A 155 1.28 6.85 -5.78
C ILE A 155 2.18 5.76 -5.20
N SER A 156 1.62 4.65 -4.68
CA SER A 156 2.43 3.55 -4.14
C SER A 156 3.28 2.87 -5.23
N ILE A 157 2.69 2.54 -6.39
CA ILE A 157 3.42 1.87 -7.49
C ILE A 157 4.56 2.75 -8.03
N ILE A 158 4.26 4.01 -8.36
CA ILE A 158 5.24 4.95 -8.93
C ILE A 158 6.29 5.32 -7.86
N GLY A 159 5.91 5.39 -6.59
CA GLY A 159 6.82 5.55 -5.45
C GLY A 159 7.79 4.38 -5.27
N ILE A 160 7.31 3.14 -5.39
CA ILE A 160 8.15 1.93 -5.37
C ILE A 160 9.16 1.95 -6.53
N ILE A 161 8.72 2.27 -7.75
CA ILE A 161 9.62 2.45 -8.91
C ILE A 161 10.66 3.54 -8.63
N ASN A 162 10.26 4.64 -7.99
CA ASN A 162 11.19 5.72 -7.64
C ASN A 162 12.22 5.32 -6.57
N ILE A 163 11.89 4.39 -5.65
CA ILE A 163 12.85 3.81 -4.71
C ILE A 163 13.92 3.02 -5.49
N TYR A 164 13.55 2.18 -6.46
CA TYR A 164 14.52 1.47 -7.30
C TYR A 164 15.42 2.42 -8.10
N PHE A 165 14.89 3.53 -8.65
CA PHE A 165 15.72 4.56 -9.27
C PHE A 165 16.68 5.24 -8.27
N GLY A 166 16.26 5.45 -7.03
CA GLY A 166 17.11 5.99 -5.95
C GLY A 166 18.25 5.04 -5.56
N LEU A 167 17.96 3.73 -5.43
CA LEU A 167 18.96 2.70 -5.16
C LEU A 167 20.01 2.64 -6.30
N ASN A 168 19.58 2.60 -7.56
CA ASN A 168 20.44 2.62 -8.74
C ASN A 168 21.32 3.89 -8.79
N ALA A 169 20.76 5.06 -8.48
CA ALA A 169 21.51 6.32 -8.40
C ALA A 169 22.55 6.30 -7.27
N TYR A 170 22.24 5.71 -6.11
CA TYR A 170 23.19 5.56 -5.00
C TYR A 170 24.33 4.58 -5.34
N GLU A 171 24.01 3.42 -5.91
CA GLU A 171 24.98 2.40 -6.30
C GLU A 171 25.97 2.98 -7.32
N LYS A 172 25.48 3.69 -8.34
CA LYS A 172 26.31 4.42 -9.32
C LYS A 172 27.15 5.54 -8.69
N LYS A 173 26.61 6.30 -7.73
CA LYS A 173 27.33 7.43 -7.11
C LYS A 173 28.35 7.02 -6.04
N THR A 174 28.23 5.82 -5.47
CA THR A 174 29.10 5.35 -4.37
C THR A 174 29.94 4.13 -4.72
N SER A 175 29.67 3.44 -5.83
CA SER A 175 30.25 2.14 -6.21
C SER A 175 30.07 1.04 -5.15
N LYS A 176 29.11 1.20 -4.23
CA LYS A 176 28.81 0.21 -3.17
C LYS A 176 27.60 -0.60 -3.57
N SER A 177 27.76 -1.92 -3.66
CA SER A 177 26.65 -2.75 -4.11
C SER A 177 25.48 -2.73 -3.13
N LEU A 178 24.28 -2.54 -3.67
CA LEU A 178 23.01 -2.57 -2.95
C LEU A 178 22.22 -3.86 -3.17
N ARG A 179 22.84 -4.91 -3.72
CA ARG A 179 22.18 -6.19 -4.07
C ARG A 179 21.36 -6.77 -2.91
N ILE A 180 21.92 -6.83 -1.69
CA ILE A 180 21.22 -7.37 -0.51
C ILE A 180 20.00 -6.52 -0.15
N TRP A 181 20.15 -5.20 -0.05
CA TRP A 181 19.04 -4.27 0.23
C TRP A 181 17.94 -4.33 -0.83
N THR A 182 18.33 -4.45 -2.10
CA THR A 182 17.40 -4.56 -3.24
C THR A 182 16.64 -5.88 -3.21
N LEU A 183 17.30 -6.99 -2.85
CA LEU A 183 16.66 -8.29 -2.65
C LEU A 183 15.67 -8.27 -1.47
N LEU A 184 16.05 -7.70 -0.32
CA LEU A 184 15.18 -7.56 0.85
C LEU A 184 13.94 -6.70 0.54
N PHE A 185 14.12 -5.57 -0.15
CA PHE A 185 13.00 -4.72 -0.59
C PHE A 185 12.08 -5.46 -1.56
N THR A 186 12.65 -6.18 -2.54
CA THR A 186 11.87 -6.96 -3.51
C THR A 186 11.11 -8.10 -2.84
N ALA A 187 11.71 -8.80 -1.88
CA ALA A 187 11.04 -9.85 -1.11
C ALA A 187 9.87 -9.30 -0.27
N GLN A 188 10.04 -8.14 0.38
CA GLN A 188 8.96 -7.44 1.07
C GLN A 188 7.79 -7.14 0.12
N LEU A 189 8.07 -6.66 -1.10
CA LEU A 189 7.04 -6.37 -2.11
C LEU A 189 6.34 -7.63 -2.62
N VAL A 190 7.07 -8.74 -2.81
CA VAL A 190 6.49 -10.05 -3.18
C VAL A 190 5.56 -10.57 -2.08
N ILE A 191 5.90 -10.40 -0.80
CA ILE A 191 5.02 -10.75 0.33
C ILE A 191 3.76 -9.88 0.32
N ILE A 192 3.89 -8.56 0.15
CA ILE A 192 2.77 -7.62 0.06
C ILE A 192 1.84 -7.95 -1.13
N ALA A 193 2.41 -8.28 -2.30
CA ALA A 193 1.66 -8.70 -3.48
C ALA A 193 0.96 -10.07 -3.30
N SER A 194 1.63 -11.02 -2.63
CA SER A 194 1.03 -12.31 -2.28
C SER A 194 -0.17 -12.13 -1.35
N ILE A 195 -0.07 -11.27 -0.33
CA ILE A 195 -1.18 -10.92 0.56
C ILE A 195 -2.33 -10.23 -0.21
N TYR A 196 -2.02 -9.34 -1.16
CA TYR A 196 -3.03 -8.70 -2.01
C TYR A 196 -3.84 -9.72 -2.83
N LEU A 197 -3.17 -10.70 -3.45
CA LEU A 197 -3.81 -11.76 -4.22
C LEU A 197 -4.60 -12.73 -3.34
N LEU A 198 -4.07 -13.08 -2.16
CA LEU A 198 -4.77 -13.91 -1.18
C LEU A 198 -6.06 -13.23 -0.67
N GLN A 199 -6.06 -11.91 -0.42
CA GLN A 199 -7.27 -11.17 -0.05
C GLN A 199 -8.36 -11.23 -1.13
N ASP A 200 -8.00 -11.36 -2.41
CA ASP A 200 -8.93 -11.49 -3.52
C ASP A 200 -9.56 -12.90 -3.57
N ARG A 201 -8.73 -13.94 -3.48
CA ARG A 201 -9.16 -15.34 -3.57
C ARG A 201 -9.65 -15.97 -2.27
N TRP A 202 -9.53 -15.28 -1.13
CA TRP A 202 -9.86 -15.79 0.21
C TRP A 202 -11.20 -16.52 0.31
N ASP A 203 -12.29 -15.89 -0.16
CA ASP A 203 -13.63 -16.47 -0.06
C ASP A 203 -13.85 -17.64 -1.04
N TYR A 204 -13.08 -17.70 -2.14
CA TYR A 204 -13.05 -18.84 -3.06
C TYR A 204 -12.30 -20.02 -2.42
N ILE A 205 -11.10 -19.78 -1.90
CA ILE A 205 -10.28 -20.78 -1.20
C ILE A 205 -11.07 -21.40 -0.04
N LYS A 206 -11.79 -20.58 0.74
CA LYS A 206 -12.68 -21.07 1.79
C LYS A 206 -13.77 -22.00 1.28
N LYS A 207 -14.44 -21.67 0.16
CA LYS A 207 -15.47 -22.54 -0.44
C LYS A 207 -14.88 -23.86 -0.95
N GLN A 208 -13.66 -23.84 -1.50
CA GLN A 208 -12.97 -25.08 -1.92
C GLN A 208 -12.50 -25.93 -0.73
N GLY A 209 -12.27 -25.33 0.43
CA GLY A 209 -11.99 -26.06 1.68
C GLY A 209 -13.21 -26.68 2.36
N VAL A 210 -14.43 -26.39 1.89
CA VAL A 210 -15.66 -27.07 2.34
C VAL A 210 -15.92 -28.25 1.39
N ILE A 211 -15.29 -29.39 1.70
CA ILE A 211 -15.42 -30.63 0.95
C ILE A 211 -16.36 -31.58 1.71
N MET A 212 -17.47 -31.97 1.07
CA MET A 212 -18.27 -33.18 1.34
C MET A 212 -18.55 -33.51 2.82
N GLY A 213 -19.05 -32.53 3.59
CA GLY A 213 -19.48 -32.74 4.98
C GLY A 213 -20.98 -33.00 5.18
N ASP A 214 -21.83 -32.56 4.23
CA ASP A 214 -23.29 -32.40 4.43
C ASP A 214 -24.13 -32.91 3.23
N GLU A 215 -23.49 -33.47 2.20
CA GLU A 215 -24.14 -33.87 0.92
C GLU A 215 -24.27 -35.40 0.79
N GLN A 216 -24.56 -36.10 1.88
CA GLN A 216 -24.91 -37.54 1.83
C GLN A 216 -25.88 -38.03 2.92
N ILE A 217 -26.96 -37.28 3.16
CA ILE A 217 -28.23 -37.86 3.62
C ILE A 217 -29.34 -37.29 2.75
N SER A 218 -29.91 -38.10 1.86
CA SER A 218 -31.15 -37.73 1.17
C SER A 218 -32.31 -37.83 2.16
N PRO A 219 -33.31 -36.93 2.12
CA PRO A 219 -34.57 -37.13 2.86
C PRO A 219 -35.24 -38.47 2.57
N SER A 220 -34.98 -39.08 1.40
CA SER A 220 -35.41 -40.42 1.01
C SER A 220 -34.86 -41.53 1.92
N ASP A 221 -33.59 -41.42 2.35
CA ASP A 221 -32.90 -42.47 3.09
C ASP A 221 -33.48 -42.61 4.51
N ILE A 222 -33.84 -41.48 5.12
CA ILE A 222 -34.49 -41.42 6.43
C ILE A 222 -35.89 -42.06 6.38
N GLN A 223 -36.62 -41.98 5.26
CA GLN A 223 -37.94 -42.65 5.14
C GLN A 223 -37.82 -44.16 4.99
N LEU A 224 -36.81 -44.67 4.28
CA LEU A 224 -36.57 -46.12 4.14
C LEU A 224 -36.20 -46.79 5.47
N ILE A 225 -35.48 -46.09 6.35
CA ILE A 225 -35.10 -46.60 7.69
C ILE A 225 -36.30 -46.68 8.64
N ASN A 226 -37.30 -45.81 8.49
CA ASN A 226 -38.42 -45.67 9.43
C ASN A 226 -39.69 -46.45 9.05
N SER A 227 -39.69 -47.23 7.96
CA SER A 227 -40.88 -47.97 7.52
C SER A 227 -40.95 -49.37 8.16
N PRO A 228 -41.99 -49.71 8.95
CA PRO A 228 -42.13 -51.05 9.54
C PRO A 228 -42.36 -52.11 8.45
N ARG A 229 -41.48 -53.11 8.38
CA ARG A 229 -41.58 -54.21 7.41
C ARG A 229 -42.66 -55.22 7.85
N SER A 230 -43.89 -55.02 7.40
CA SER A 230 -45.01 -55.92 7.71
C SER A 230 -44.79 -57.32 7.12
N HIS A 231 -44.49 -58.29 7.98
CA HIS A 231 -44.45 -59.70 7.60
C HIS A 231 -45.87 -60.26 7.43
N THR A 232 -46.40 -60.24 6.21
CA THR A 232 -47.60 -60.99 5.82
C THR A 232 -47.23 -62.43 5.45
N ASN A 233 -47.23 -63.32 6.44
CA ASN A 233 -47.08 -64.76 6.18
C ASN A 233 -48.35 -65.32 5.52
N ASN A 234 -48.16 -66.08 4.43
CA ASN A 234 -49.25 -66.76 3.71
C ASN A 234 -49.85 -67.91 4.54
N LYS A 235 -51.18 -68.05 4.50
CA LYS A 235 -51.93 -69.29 4.78
C LYS A 235 -53.22 -69.32 3.96
N ASP A 236 -53.61 -70.53 3.58
CA ASP A 236 -54.46 -70.78 2.41
C ASP A 236 -55.95 -71.07 2.77
N LEU A 237 -56.82 -70.84 1.76
CA LEU A 237 -58.12 -71.45 1.38
C LEU A 237 -58.92 -72.37 2.38
N PRO A 238 -60.26 -72.55 2.22
CA PRO A 238 -61.25 -71.87 1.36
C PRO A 238 -62.33 -71.19 2.25
N SER A 239 -63.67 -71.22 2.15
CA SER A 239 -64.68 -71.79 1.21
C SER A 239 -66.04 -71.04 1.29
N MET A 240 -66.92 -71.31 0.33
CA MET A 240 -68.38 -71.03 0.32
C MET A 240 -69.18 -72.09 1.11
N PRO A 241 -70.52 -71.96 1.29
CA PRO A 241 -71.45 -70.93 0.79
C PRO A 241 -71.92 -69.89 1.81
#